data_AF-A0A521H3U4-F1
#
_entry.id   AF-A0A521H3U4-F1
#
_cell.length_a   1.000
_cell.length_b   1.000
_cell.length_c   1.000
_cell.angle_alpha   90.00
_cell.angle_beta   90.00
_cell.angle_gamma   90.00
#
_symmetry.space_group_name_H-M   'P 1'
#
loop_
_entity.id
_entity.type
_entity.pdbx_description
1 polymer ?
#
loop_
_entity_poly.entity_id
_entity_poly.type
_entity_poly.pdbx_seq_one_letter_code
_entity_poly.pdbx_strand_id
1 'polypeptide(L)' 'MSRRPGRDVERILRDGTRIDQAVIAAFRRVILEHRRMGRPLVIWRDGRVVEVPADSVELPAVGGSRRSANHKRS' A
#
# COMPACT_ATOMS: atom_id res chain seq x y z
N MET A 1 18.41 30.60 12.07
CA MET A 1 18.71 29.54 11.09
C MET A 1 17.39 29.07 10.45
N SER A 2 17.11 29.49 9.21
CA SER A 2 15.86 29.16 8.53
C SER A 2 15.96 27.75 7.93
N ARG A 3 15.17 26.80 8.45
CA ARG A 3 15.10 25.43 7.94
C ARG A 3 14.40 25.48 6.58
N ARG A 4 15.16 25.33 5.49
CA ARG A 4 14.59 25.37 4.14
C ARG A 4 13.60 24.21 3.96
N PRO A 5 12.32 24.46 3.63
CA PRO A 5 11.28 23.43 3.56
C PRO A 5 11.58 22.31 2.56
N GLY A 6 12.36 22.59 1.51
CA GLY A 6 12.76 21.58 0.53
C GLY A 6 13.61 20.41 1.07
N ARG A 7 14.42 20.64 2.12
CA ARG A 7 15.23 19.57 2.74
C ARG A 7 14.44 18.59 3.60
N ASP A 8 13.22 18.97 4.02
CA ASP A 8 12.36 18.13 4.84
C ASP A 8 11.55 17.14 3.99
N VAL A 9 11.04 17.57 2.82
CA VAL A 9 10.32 16.69 1.88
C VAL A 9 11.25 15.60 1.33
N GLU A 10 12.45 15.97 0.90
CA GLU A 10 13.44 15.02 0.38
C GLU A 10 13.82 13.97 1.44
N ARG A 11 13.92 14.35 2.72
CA ARG A 11 14.20 13.42 3.83
C ARG A 11 13.02 12.48 4.12
N ILE A 12 11.79 12.99 4.05
CA ILE A 12 10.57 12.18 4.24
C ILE A 12 10.39 11.20 3.09
N LEU A 13 10.66 11.61 1.84
CA LEU A 13 10.66 10.73 0.68
C LEU A 13 11.77 9.68 0.74
N ARG A 14 12.94 10.00 1.30
CA ARG A 14 14.02 9.03 1.56
C ARG A 14 13.66 8.03 2.66
N ASP A 15 12.79 8.39 3.61
CA ASP A 15 12.18 7.46 4.57
C ASP A 15 10.91 6.82 3.96
N GLY A 16 11.10 6.10 2.85
CA GLY A 16 10.03 5.46 2.08
C GLY A 16 9.13 4.56 2.94
N THR A 17 9.67 4.01 4.02
CA THR A 17 8.96 3.16 5.00
C THR A 17 7.67 3.81 5.54
N ARG A 18 7.70 5.11 5.87
CA ARG A 18 6.54 5.77 6.47
C ARG A 18 5.44 6.02 5.45
N ILE A 19 5.83 6.37 4.23
CA ILE A 19 4.91 6.57 3.11
C ILE A 19 4.27 5.23 2.75
N ASP A 20 5.08 4.17 2.63
CA ASP A 20 4.59 2.82 2.33
C ASP A 20 3.60 2.33 3.38
N GLN A 21 3.90 2.53 4.66
CA GLN A 21 2.99 2.18 5.76
C GLN A 21 1.68 2.96 5.71
N ALA A 22 1.73 4.25 5.38
CA ALA A 22 0.54 5.08 5.25
C ALA A 22 -0.35 4.61 4.08
N VAL A 23 0.26 4.25 2.95
CA VAL A 23 -0.46 3.71 1.78
C VAL A 23 -1.09 2.36 2.11
N ILE A 24 -0.35 1.44 2.75
CA ILE A 24 -0.87 0.14 3.19
C ILE A 24 -2.04 0.33 4.15
N ALA A 25 -1.93 1.22 5.13
CA ALA A 25 -3.00 1.50 6.07
C ALA A 25 -4.26 2.02 5.38
N ALA A 26 -4.11 2.94 4.41
CA ALA A 26 -5.21 3.46 3.62
C ALA A 26 -5.90 2.34 2.81
N PHE A 27 -5.13 1.49 2.13
CA PHE A 27 -5.66 0.36 1.35
C PHE A 27 -6.45 -0.60 2.22
N ARG A 28 -5.90 -0.99 3.38
CA ARG A 28 -6.61 -1.88 4.33
C ARG A 28 -7.94 -1.27 4.77
N ARG A 29 -7.95 0.02 5.12
CA ARG A 29 -9.17 0.71 5.54
C ARG A 29 -10.25 0.65 4.46
N VAL A 30 -9.91 0.97 3.22
CA VAL A 30 -10.86 0.98 2.09
C VAL A 30 -11.43 -0.41 1.84
N ILE A 31 -10.59 -1.45 1.81
CA ILE A 31 -11.04 -2.83 1.61
C ILE A 31 -12.03 -3.24 2.72
N LEU A 32 -11.68 -2.99 3.98
CA LEU A 32 -12.54 -3.35 5.12
C LEU A 32 -13.87 -2.62 5.10
N GLU A 33 -13.88 -1.33 4.75
CA GLU A 33 -15.10 -0.53 4.66
C GLU A 33 -16.05 -1.08 3.60
N HIS A 34 -15.53 -1.38 2.41
CA HIS A 34 -16.31 -1.93 1.30
C HIS A 34 -16.87 -3.31 1.61
N ARG A 35 -16.08 -4.19 2.26
CA ARG A 35 -16.56 -5.49 2.76
C ARG A 35 -17.72 -5.32 3.74
N ARG A 36 -17.56 -4.42 4.73
CA ARG A 36 -18.60 -4.15 5.74
C ARG A 36 -19.89 -3.62 5.10
N MET A 37 -19.79 -2.83 4.05
CA MET A 37 -20.94 -2.28 3.34
C MET A 37 -21.53 -3.24 2.29
N GLY A 38 -20.89 -4.39 2.03
CA GLY A 38 -21.28 -5.29 0.94
C GLY A 38 -21.16 -4.65 -0.44
N ARG A 39 -20.22 -3.71 -0.64
CA ARG A 39 -20.01 -2.97 -1.89
C ARG A 39 -18.73 -3.43 -2.59
N PRO A 40 -18.71 -3.49 -3.94
CA PRO A 40 -17.50 -3.81 -4.68
C PRO A 40 -16.46 -2.68 -4.58
N LEU A 41 -15.19 -3.01 -4.82
CA LEU A 41 -14.12 -2.05 -5.04
C LEU A 41 -14.02 -1.72 -6.53
N VAL A 42 -13.81 -0.45 -6.84
CA VAL A 42 -13.54 0.01 -8.20
C VAL A 42 -12.03 0.14 -8.35
N ILE A 43 -11.42 -0.62 -9.26
CA ILE A 43 -9.98 -0.62 -9.49
C ILE A 43 -9.66 -0.37 -10.96
N TRP A 44 -8.44 0.11 -11.21
CA TRP A 44 -7.87 0.13 -12.55
C TRP A 44 -7.15 -1.19 -12.82
N ARG A 45 -7.57 -1.92 -13.85
CA ARG A 45 -6.98 -3.19 -14.26
C ARG A 45 -7.00 -3.31 -15.78
N ASP A 46 -5.88 -3.70 -16.36
CA ASP A 46 -5.75 -3.94 -17.81
C ASP A 46 -6.23 -2.76 -18.68
N GLY A 47 -5.92 -1.53 -18.24
CA GLY A 47 -6.27 -0.30 -18.96
C GLY A 47 -7.73 0.12 -18.83
N ARG A 48 -8.49 -0.46 -17.90
CA ARG A 48 -9.93 -0.20 -17.72
C ARG A 48 -10.29 -0.08 -16.25
N VAL A 49 -11.40 0.59 -15.99
CA VAL A 49 -12.06 0.60 -14.67
C VAL A 49 -12.91 -0.66 -14.54
N VAL A 50 -12.69 -1.44 -13.50
CA VAL A 50 -13.44 -2.68 -13.21
C VAL A 50 -13.91 -2.70 -11.76
N GLU A 51 -15.06 -3.31 -11.53
CA GLU A 51 -15.57 -3.60 -10.19
C GLU A 51 -15.16 -5.01 -9.77
N VAL A 52 -14.65 -5.15 -8.55
CA VAL A 52 -14.28 -6.43 -7.95
C VAL A 52 -14.95 -6.60 -6.59
N PRO A 53 -15.45 -7.80 -6.25
CA PRO A 53 -15.96 -8.06 -4.90
C PRO A 53 -14.88 -7.78 -3.86
N ALA A 54 -15.21 -7.01 -2.81
CA ALA A 54 -14.22 -6.61 -1.81
C ALA A 54 -13.61 -7.81 -1.06
N ASP A 55 -14.33 -8.93 -0.96
CA ASP A 55 -13.83 -10.17 -0.35
C ASP A 55 -12.81 -10.92 -1.22
N SER A 56 -12.79 -10.66 -2.53
CA SER A 56 -11.81 -11.25 -3.45
C SER A 56 -10.43 -10.56 -3.42
N VAL A 57 -10.35 -9.37 -2.81
CA VAL A 57 -9.13 -8.57 -2.74
C VAL A 57 -8.37 -8.88 -1.44
N GLU A 58 -7.12 -9.31 -1.54
CA GLU A 58 -6.28 -9.58 -0.38
C GLU A 58 -5.96 -8.32 0.43
N LEU A 59 -5.95 -8.45 1.77
CA LEU A 59 -5.54 -7.36 2.66
C LEU A 59 -4.00 -7.27 2.70
N PRO A 60 -3.41 -6.12 2.34
CA PRO A 60 -1.95 -5.98 2.30
C PRO A 60 -1.37 -6.05 3.72
N ALA A 61 -0.32 -6.84 3.95
CA ALA A 61 0.28 -7.08 5.27
C ALA A 61 0.79 -5.79 5.96
N VAL A 62 0.71 -5.70 7.29
CA VAL A 62 1.32 -4.62 8.08
C VAL A 62 2.71 -5.06 8.56
N GLY A 63 3.77 -4.40 8.09
CA GLY A 63 5.14 -4.57 8.62
C GLY A 63 5.96 -5.67 7.94
N GLY A 64 7.18 -5.32 7.51
CA GLY A 64 8.01 -6.13 6.61
C GLY A 64 8.87 -7.24 7.24
N SER A 65 9.47 -8.02 6.33
CA SER A 65 10.51 -9.06 6.49
C SER A 65 10.03 -10.51 6.62
N ARG A 66 9.93 -11.23 5.48
CA ARG A 66 10.92 -12.22 4.99
C ARG A 66 10.30 -13.20 3.98
N ARG A 67 10.64 -13.04 2.69
CA ARG A 67 10.96 -14.16 1.78
C ARG A 67 12.06 -13.76 0.80
N SER A 68 13.23 -13.43 1.34
CA SER A 68 14.49 -13.80 0.67
C SER A 68 14.86 -15.18 1.22
N ALA A 69 14.26 -16.21 0.65
CA ALA A 69 14.63 -17.61 0.87
C ALA A 69 14.37 -18.38 -0.42
N ASN A 70 15.17 -18.10 -1.44
CA ASN A 70 15.76 -19.10 -2.35
C ASN A 70 16.49 -18.42 -3.51
N HIS A 71 17.73 -18.03 -3.29
CA HIS A 71 18.72 -18.02 -4.36
C HIS A 71 20.14 -18.09 -3.79
N LYS A 72 20.65 -19.33 -3.74
CA LYS A 72 22.05 -19.80 -3.75
C LYS A 72 22.05 -21.20 -3.10
N ARG A 73 22.63 -22.25 -3.66
CA ARG A 73 23.35 -22.43 -4.93
C ARG A 73 23.58 -23.96 -5.05
N SER A 74 23.47 -24.50 -6.26
CA SER A 74 24.26 -25.67 -6.65
C SER A 74 25.76 -25.38 -6.54
#